data_AF-K0EYF6-F1
#
_entry.id   AF-K0EYF6-F1
#
_cell.length_a   1.000
_cell.length_b   1.000
_cell.length_c   1.000
_cell.angle_alpha   90.00
_cell.angle_beta   90.00
_cell.angle_gamma   90.00
#
_symmetry.space_group_name_H-M   'P 1'
#
loop_
_entity.id
_entity.type
_entity.pdbx_description
1 polymer ?
#
loop_
_entity_poly.entity_id
_entity_poly.type
_entity_poly.pdbx_seq_one_letter_code
_entity_poly.pdbx_strand_id
1 'polypeptide(L)'
;MRRTVLVVATLVTSLAGFTAAAGSAGAVDDTQTCTSVREMATELNSGINGAKSKDAGAADEVRSVFSTAATKLESTRDLADDGPVKTAIDPAVAQMRRVATASDTELGTVLQDQAFHDAMSGLDKACGI
;
A
#
# COMPACT_ATOMS: atom_id res chain seq x y z
N MET A 1 30.66 11.62 10.06
CA MET A 1 30.54 10.26 10.62
C MET A 1 29.30 9.61 10.01
N ARG A 2 29.47 8.58 9.17
CA ARG A 2 28.38 7.75 8.63
C ARG A 2 27.68 7.07 9.79
N ARG A 3 26.40 7.33 10.02
CA ARG A 3 25.58 6.56 10.97
C ARG A 3 24.46 5.89 10.18
N THR A 4 24.72 4.62 9.91
CA THR A 4 23.88 3.60 9.32
C THR A 4 22.51 3.61 10.02
N VAL A 5 21.47 4.02 9.30
CA VAL A 5 20.09 3.84 9.74
C VAL A 5 19.77 2.36 9.56
N LEU A 6 19.97 1.58 10.62
CA LEU A 6 19.41 0.23 10.71
C LEU A 6 17.89 0.41 10.73
N VAL A 7 17.26 0.15 9.58
CA VAL A 7 15.81 0.04 9.45
C VAL A 7 15.41 -1.21 10.22
N VAL A 8 15.04 -1.00 11.48
CA VAL A 8 14.48 -2.03 12.34
C VAL A 8 13.05 -2.28 11.85
N ALA A 9 12.90 -3.24 10.93
CA ALA A 9 11.61 -3.80 10.55
C ALA A 9 11.11 -4.72 11.69
N THR A 10 10.70 -4.12 12.80
CA THR A 10 9.99 -4.80 13.89
C THR A 10 8.51 -4.69 13.65
N LEU A 11 7.91 -5.70 13.01
CA LEU A 11 6.45 -5.92 13.09
C LEU A 11 6.10 -7.38 12.76
N VAL A 12 6.46 -8.30 13.65
CA VAL A 12 5.76 -9.60 13.75
C VAL A 12 5.56 -9.88 15.24
N THR A 13 4.47 -9.38 15.78
CA THR A 13 3.95 -9.75 17.09
C THR A 13 3.36 -11.15 17.04
N SER A 14 3.89 -12.00 17.92
CA SER A 14 3.21 -13.12 18.61
C SER A 14 2.60 -14.25 17.78
N LEU A 15 3.17 -15.46 17.90
CA LEU A 15 2.47 -16.67 18.39
C LEU A 15 3.44 -17.86 18.50
N ALA A 16 3.48 -18.43 19.72
CA ALA A 16 3.89 -19.79 20.12
C ALA A 16 5.24 -20.35 19.64
N GLY A 17 6.10 -20.65 20.63
CA GLY A 17 7.48 -21.09 20.42
C GLY A 17 7.64 -22.31 19.53
N PHE A 18 8.43 -22.14 18.48
CA PHE A 18 9.29 -23.17 17.94
C PHE A 18 10.65 -22.55 17.64
N THR A 19 11.66 -23.34 17.97
CA THR A 19 13.10 -23.09 17.88
C THR A 19 13.52 -22.30 16.65
N ALA A 20 14.39 -21.32 16.89
CA ALA A 20 15.11 -20.50 15.91
C ALA A 20 15.73 -21.34 14.79
N ALA A 21 14.97 -21.58 13.73
CA ALA A 21 15.51 -21.70 12.41
C ALA A 21 15.49 -20.30 11.82
N ALA A 22 16.66 -19.71 11.62
CA ALA A 22 16.82 -18.60 10.67
C ALA A 22 16.61 -19.14 9.24
N GLY A 23 15.45 -19.78 9.01
CA GLY A 23 14.96 -20.05 7.68
C GLY A 23 14.73 -18.69 7.04
N SER A 24 15.15 -18.55 5.78
CA SER A 24 14.74 -17.46 4.91
C SER A 24 13.29 -17.13 5.23
N ALA A 25 13.01 -15.90 5.68
CA ALA A 25 11.64 -15.43 5.79
C ALA A 25 11.00 -15.74 4.45
N GLY A 26 10.17 -16.78 4.43
CA GLY A 26 9.56 -17.26 3.20
C GLY A 26 8.75 -16.10 2.65
N ALA A 27 8.70 -16.00 1.33
CA ALA A 27 7.75 -15.10 0.74
C ALA A 27 6.33 -15.45 1.25
N VAL A 28 5.53 -14.41 1.41
CA VAL A 28 4.24 -14.42 2.08
C VAL A 28 3.18 -14.84 1.06
N ASP A 29 2.32 -15.80 1.45
CA ASP A 29 1.30 -16.31 0.53
C ASP A 29 0.25 -15.24 0.16
N ASP A 30 -0.54 -15.51 -0.87
CA ASP A 30 -1.58 -14.59 -1.36
C ASP A 30 -2.61 -14.23 -0.27
N THR A 31 -2.90 -15.12 0.68
CA THR A 31 -3.90 -14.87 1.74
C THR A 31 -3.39 -13.83 2.72
N GLN A 32 -2.14 -13.97 3.16
CA GLN A 32 -1.48 -13.01 4.03
C GLN A 32 -1.22 -11.69 3.29
N THR A 33 -0.79 -11.74 2.03
CA THR A 33 -0.61 -10.56 1.17
C THR A 33 -1.91 -9.77 1.06
N CYS A 34 -3.03 -10.43 0.78
CA CYS A 34 -4.34 -9.78 0.69
C CYS A 34 -4.87 -9.27 2.03
N THR A 35 -4.44 -9.84 3.15
CA THR A 35 -4.73 -9.29 4.47
C THR A 35 -4.06 -7.92 4.62
N SER A 36 -2.78 -7.80 4.26
CA SER A 36 -2.08 -6.50 4.25
C SER A 36 -2.68 -5.50 3.27
N VAL A 37 -3.14 -5.94 2.09
CA VAL A 37 -3.84 -5.07 1.13
C VAL A 37 -5.13 -4.51 1.73
N ARG A 38 -5.94 -5.32 2.43
CA ARG A 38 -7.19 -4.86 3.08
C ARG A 38 -6.93 -3.87 4.21
N GLU A 39 -5.90 -4.13 5.02
CA GLU A 39 -5.48 -3.19 6.08
C GLU A 39 -5.06 -1.85 5.47
N MET A 40 -4.24 -1.87 4.42
CA MET A 40 -3.83 -0.68 3.69
C MET A 40 -5.04 0.06 3.08
N ALA A 41 -5.99 -0.65 2.47
CA ALA A 41 -7.20 -0.04 1.91
C ALA A 41 -8.06 0.65 2.98
N THR A 42 -8.15 0.03 4.17
CA THR A 42 -8.86 0.60 5.33
C THR A 42 -8.17 1.87 5.81
N GLU A 43 -6.84 1.86 5.93
CA GLU A 43 -6.06 3.04 6.32
C GLU A 43 -6.14 4.15 5.27
N LEU A 44 -6.06 3.82 3.97
CA LEU A 44 -6.20 4.76 2.86
C LEU A 44 -7.56 5.46 2.92
N ASN A 45 -8.64 4.70 3.08
CA ASN A 45 -9.99 5.26 3.20
C ASN A 45 -10.12 6.14 4.45
N SER A 46 -9.61 5.69 5.60
CA SER A 46 -9.58 6.48 6.83
C SER A 46 -8.82 7.80 6.65
N GLY A 47 -7.64 7.74 6.02
CA GLY A 47 -6.80 8.90 5.72
C GLY A 47 -7.48 9.90 4.78
N ILE A 48 -8.13 9.43 3.71
CA ILE A 48 -8.88 10.28 2.78
C ILE A 48 -10.06 10.96 3.50
N ASN A 49 -10.81 10.22 4.33
CA ASN A 49 -11.92 10.79 5.10
C ASN A 49 -11.41 11.83 6.11
N GLY A 50 -10.27 11.56 6.76
CA GLY A 50 -9.57 12.52 7.60
C GLY A 50 -9.21 13.81 6.85
N ALA A 51 -8.60 13.68 5.66
CA ALA A 51 -8.22 14.82 4.82
C ALA A 51 -9.43 15.67 4.39
N LYS A 52 -10.54 15.03 4.01
CA LYS A 52 -11.79 15.72 3.63
C LYS A 52 -12.40 16.56 4.76
N SER A 53 -12.15 16.19 6.02
CA SER A 53 -12.72 16.88 7.18
C SER A 53 -12.02 18.21 7.54
N LYS A 54 -10.93 18.58 6.87
CA LYS A 54 -10.08 19.72 7.27
C LYS A 54 -10.30 21.02 6.48
N ASP A 55 -11.28 21.08 5.59
CA ASP A 55 -11.61 22.22 4.68
C ASP A 55 -10.43 22.71 3.81
N ALA A 56 -9.37 23.26 4.41
CA ALA A 56 -8.15 23.72 3.75
C ALA A 56 -7.02 22.67 3.84
N GLY A 57 -6.25 22.50 2.76
CA GLY A 57 -5.10 21.58 2.71
C GLY A 57 -5.45 20.11 2.39
N ALA A 58 -6.71 19.80 2.09
CA ALA A 58 -7.14 18.44 1.76
C ALA A 58 -6.36 17.81 0.59
N ALA A 59 -5.90 18.61 -0.38
CA ALA A 59 -5.13 18.11 -1.52
C ALA A 59 -3.76 17.55 -1.13
N ASP A 60 -2.97 18.29 -0.33
CA ASP A 60 -1.66 17.84 0.16
C ASP A 60 -1.80 16.59 1.03
N GLU A 61 -2.82 16.54 1.89
CA GLU A 61 -3.08 15.38 2.73
C GLU A 61 -3.50 14.16 1.93
N VAL A 62 -4.39 14.32 0.94
CA VAL A 62 -4.76 13.24 0.01
C VAL A 62 -3.51 12.71 -0.69
N ARG A 63 -2.66 13.59 -1.25
CA ARG A 63 -1.39 13.18 -1.89
C ARG A 63 -0.49 12.39 -0.93
N SER A 64 -0.37 12.85 0.32
CA SER A 64 0.42 12.19 1.37
C SER A 64 -0.12 10.79 1.74
N VAL A 65 -1.43 10.65 1.88
CA VAL A 65 -2.08 9.36 2.17
C VAL A 65 -1.84 8.38 1.02
N PHE A 66 -1.99 8.81 -0.24
CA PHE A 66 -1.70 7.97 -1.41
C PHE A 66 -0.21 7.59 -1.52
N SER A 67 0.71 8.51 -1.22
CA SER A 67 2.14 8.21 -1.18
C SER A 67 2.48 7.14 -0.13
N THR A 68 1.85 7.24 1.05
CA THR A 68 2.02 6.28 2.14
C THR A 68 1.47 4.92 1.75
N ALA A 69 0.26 4.87 1.18
CA ALA A 69 -0.37 3.66 0.68
C ALA A 69 0.48 2.96 -0.39
N ALA A 70 1.00 3.72 -1.36
CA ALA A 70 1.89 3.18 -2.40
C ALA A 70 3.15 2.54 -1.79
N THR A 71 3.79 3.21 -0.84
CA THR A 71 5.00 2.70 -0.17
C THR A 71 4.72 1.40 0.61
N LYS A 72 3.58 1.33 1.29
CA LYS A 72 3.15 0.13 2.01
C LYS A 72 2.88 -1.02 1.04
N LEU A 73 2.17 -0.76 -0.06
CA LEU A 73 1.92 -1.76 -1.10
C LEU A 73 3.20 -2.28 -1.74
N GLU A 74 4.18 -1.41 -2.01
CA GLU A 74 5.50 -1.84 -2.51
C GLU A 74 6.19 -2.77 -1.53
N SER A 75 6.17 -2.43 -0.24
CA SER A 75 6.73 -3.29 0.81
C SER A 75 6.00 -4.63 0.90
N THR A 76 4.66 -4.63 0.76
CA THR A 76 3.85 -5.85 0.70
C THR A 76 4.21 -6.71 -0.52
N ARG A 77 4.32 -6.10 -1.71
CA ARG A 77 4.74 -6.78 -2.94
C ARG A 77 6.12 -7.40 -2.82
N ASP A 78 7.08 -6.69 -2.21
CA ASP A 78 8.45 -7.16 -2.06
C ASP A 78 8.56 -8.40 -1.16
N LEU A 79 7.57 -8.61 -0.29
CA LEU A 79 7.45 -9.78 0.58
C LEU A 79 6.56 -10.88 0.00
N ALA A 80 5.70 -10.58 -0.97
CA ALA A 80 4.72 -11.51 -1.52
C ALA A 80 5.35 -12.58 -2.42
N ASP A 81 4.77 -13.77 -2.40
CA ASP A 81 5.02 -14.83 -3.37
C ASP A 81 4.70 -14.38 -4.80
N ASP A 82 5.42 -14.94 -5.78
CA ASP A 82 5.11 -14.69 -7.18
C ASP A 82 3.73 -15.23 -7.53
N GLY A 83 2.84 -14.34 -7.96
CA GLY A 83 1.43 -14.67 -8.14
C GLY A 83 0.60 -13.53 -8.71
N PRO A 84 -0.69 -13.78 -8.96
CA PRO A 84 -1.61 -12.80 -9.50
C PRO A 84 -1.81 -11.60 -8.57
N VAL A 85 -1.80 -11.79 -7.25
CA VAL A 85 -1.92 -10.69 -6.27
C VAL A 85 -0.72 -9.76 -6.37
N LYS A 86 0.49 -10.31 -6.28
CA LYS A 86 1.74 -9.54 -6.44
C LYS A 86 1.78 -8.76 -7.75
N THR A 87 1.37 -9.39 -8.86
CA THR A 87 1.29 -8.77 -10.18
C THR A 87 0.26 -7.62 -10.22
N ALA A 88 -0.86 -7.74 -9.50
CA ALA A 88 -1.89 -6.72 -9.44
C ALA A 88 -1.49 -5.51 -8.55
N ILE A 89 -0.51 -5.67 -7.65
CA ILE A 89 -0.01 -4.57 -6.83
C ILE A 89 0.71 -3.51 -7.68
N ASP A 90 1.49 -3.91 -8.69
CA ASP A 90 2.28 -2.97 -9.49
C ASP A 90 1.46 -1.87 -10.19
N PRO A 91 0.37 -2.17 -10.94
CA PRO A 91 -0.46 -1.12 -11.54
C PRO A 91 -1.14 -0.28 -10.45
N ALA A 92 -1.53 -0.86 -9.32
CA ALA A 92 -2.12 -0.12 -8.21
C ALA A 92 -1.13 0.90 -7.63
N VAL A 93 0.10 0.48 -7.34
CA VAL A 93 1.19 1.35 -6.88
C VAL A 93 1.46 2.48 -7.88
N ALA A 94 1.54 2.16 -9.17
CA ALA A 94 1.78 3.16 -10.22
C ALA A 94 0.69 4.25 -10.22
N GLN A 95 -0.58 3.85 -10.10
CA GLN A 95 -1.71 4.79 -10.07
C GLN A 95 -1.77 5.57 -8.75
N MET A 96 -1.47 4.96 -7.61
CA MET A 96 -1.35 5.68 -6.33
C MET A 96 -0.23 6.73 -6.36
N ARG A 97 0.93 6.41 -6.96
CA ARG A 97 2.02 7.37 -7.14
C ARG A 97 1.64 8.52 -8.08
N ARG A 98 0.84 8.23 -9.11
CA ARG A 98 0.30 9.27 -9.99
C ARG A 98 -0.63 10.23 -9.23
N VAL A 99 -1.49 9.72 -8.34
CA VAL A 99 -2.29 10.58 -7.44
C VAL A 99 -1.37 11.40 -6.52
N ALA A 100 -0.37 10.76 -5.90
CA ALA A 100 0.53 11.41 -4.96
C ALA A 100 1.36 12.57 -5.56
N THR A 101 1.57 12.57 -6.87
CA THR A 101 2.38 13.56 -7.61
C THR A 101 1.55 14.50 -8.50
N ALA A 102 0.24 14.32 -8.56
CA ALA A 102 -0.65 15.18 -9.35
C ALA A 102 -0.60 16.63 -8.85
N SER A 103 -0.66 17.59 -9.78
CA SER A 103 -0.85 18.99 -9.41
C SER A 103 -2.24 19.21 -8.80
N ASP A 104 -2.43 20.31 -8.05
CA ASP A 104 -3.72 20.63 -7.44
C ASP A 104 -4.86 20.71 -8.47
N THR A 105 -4.56 21.21 -9.67
CA THR A 105 -5.52 21.31 -10.78
C THR A 105 -5.85 19.96 -11.43
N GLU A 106 -4.96 18.97 -11.31
CA GLU A 106 -5.12 17.65 -11.94
C GLU A 106 -5.61 16.59 -10.95
N LEU A 107 -5.43 16.79 -9.64
CA LEU A 107 -5.72 15.79 -8.61
C LEU A 107 -7.15 15.23 -8.74
N GLY A 108 -8.14 16.10 -8.93
CA GLY A 108 -9.53 15.68 -9.12
C GLY A 108 -9.74 14.85 -10.39
N THR A 109 -9.01 15.13 -11.47
CA THR A 109 -9.06 14.38 -12.72
C THR A 109 -8.38 13.02 -12.58
N VAL A 110 -7.20 12.96 -11.94
CA VAL A 110 -6.47 11.70 -11.72
C VAL A 110 -7.27 10.75 -10.83
N LEU A 111 -7.94 11.27 -9.79
CA LEU A 111 -8.80 10.47 -8.90
C LEU A 111 -10.06 9.92 -9.57
N GLN A 112 -10.50 10.53 -10.67
CA GLN A 112 -11.66 10.10 -11.47
C GLN A 112 -11.23 9.32 -12.73
N ASP A 113 -9.93 9.12 -12.92
CA ASP A 113 -9.42 8.44 -14.10
C ASP A 113 -9.81 6.97 -14.08
N GLN A 114 -10.37 6.49 -15.19
CA GLN A 114 -10.76 5.08 -15.34
C GLN A 114 -9.56 4.15 -15.10
N ALA A 115 -8.36 4.53 -15.52
CA ALA A 115 -7.16 3.72 -15.31
C ALA A 115 -6.81 3.58 -13.81
N PHE A 116 -7.07 4.61 -13.00
CA PHE A 116 -6.90 4.54 -11.55
C PHE A 116 -7.90 3.54 -10.95
N HIS A 117 -9.18 3.66 -11.32
CA HIS A 117 -10.22 2.76 -10.84
C HIS A 117 -10.02 1.30 -11.28
N ASP A 118 -9.59 1.08 -12.52
CA ASP A 118 -9.32 -0.26 -13.05
C ASP A 118 -8.14 -0.92 -12.33
N ALA A 119 -7.10 -0.16 -11.99
CA ALA A 119 -5.96 -0.68 -11.23
C ALA A 119 -6.35 -1.08 -9.80
N MET A 120 -7.15 -0.25 -9.10
CA MET A 120 -7.65 -0.61 -7.77
C MET A 120 -8.58 -1.83 -7.83
N SER A 121 -9.54 -1.83 -8.77
CA SER A 121 -10.45 -2.97 -8.97
C SER A 121 -9.72 -4.25 -9.37
N GLY A 122 -8.63 -4.15 -10.13
CA GLY A 122 -7.79 -5.29 -10.48
C GLY A 122 -7.13 -5.92 -9.26
N LEU A 123 -6.63 -5.09 -8.32
CA LEU A 123 -6.08 -5.55 -7.05
C LEU A 123 -7.17 -6.16 -6.16
N ASP A 124 -8.34 -5.52 -6.05
CA ASP A 124 -9.48 -6.03 -5.29
C ASP A 124 -9.92 -7.42 -5.79
N LYS A 125 -10.07 -7.56 -7.11
CA LYS A 125 -10.40 -8.84 -7.76
C LYS A 125 -9.35 -9.92 -7.51
N ALA A 126 -8.06 -9.57 -7.56
CA ALA A 126 -6.99 -10.50 -7.26
C ALA A 126 -7.07 -11.00 -5.81
N CYS A 127 -7.52 -10.15 -4.88
CA CYS A 127 -7.74 -10.49 -3.48
C CYS A 127 -9.12 -11.05 -3.13
N GLY A 128 -9.99 -11.22 -4.12
CA GLY A 128 -11.36 -11.72 -3.94
C GLY A 128 -12.23 -10.83 -3.05
N ILE A 129 -12.05 -9.51 -3.14
CA ILE A 129 -12.86 -8.50 -2.43
C ILE A 129 -13.70 -7.66 -3.39
#